data_AF-A0A950AR36-F1
#
_entry.id   AF-A0A950AR36-F1
#
_cell.length_a   1.000
_cell.length_b   1.000
_cell.length_c   1.000
_cell.angle_alpha   90.00
_cell.angle_beta   90.00
_cell.angle_gamma   90.00
#
_symmetry.space_group_name_H-M   'P 1'
#
loop_
_entity.id
_entity.type
_entity.pdbx_description
1 polymer ?
#
loop_
_entity_poly.entity_id
_entity_poly.type
_entity_poly.pdbx_seq_one_letter_code
_entity_poly.pdbx_strand_id
1 'polypeptide(L)'
;MLKKLLAPGPEQALVFLDERLLGTPSNAVERGNRRYRKMQKTVYRVRTKRAIEGRLALDLIRERQAEGRDGTTKTLHKSRAARLMTRFPCYSVCF
;
A
#
# COMPACT_ATOMS: atom_id res chain seq x y z
N MET A 1 1.46 6.92 -4.78
CA MET A 1 0.74 7.80 -5.73
C MET A 1 1.08 9.30 -5.59
N LEU A 2 1.71 9.78 -4.52
CA LEU A 2 1.93 11.22 -4.29
C LEU A 2 3.36 11.73 -4.53
N LYS A 3 4.27 10.91 -5.09
CA LYS A 3 5.66 11.35 -5.36
C LYS A 3 5.73 12.52 -6.36
N LYS A 4 4.68 12.72 -7.17
CA LYS A 4 4.59 13.79 -8.17
C LYS A 4 4.18 15.15 -7.58
N LEU A 5 3.69 15.19 -6.33
CA LEU A 5 3.42 16.44 -5.62
C LEU A 5 4.69 17.05 -5.00
N LEU A 6 5.75 16.25 -4.89
CA LEU A 6 7.07 16.69 -4.42
C LEU A 6 7.94 17.21 -5.59
N ALA A 7 7.31 17.61 -6.70
CA ALA A 7 8.00 18.23 -7.82
C ALA A 7 8.67 19.55 -7.37
N PRO A 8 9.84 19.92 -7.91
CA PRO A 8 10.67 21.00 -7.38
C PRO A 8 10.05 22.42 -7.50
N GLY A 9 8.87 22.56 -8.13
CA GLY A 9 8.16 23.83 -8.25
C GLY A 9 6.63 23.68 -8.11
N PRO A 10 5.95 24.66 -7.50
CA PRO A 10 4.51 24.62 -7.26
C PRO A 10 3.69 24.58 -8.56
N GLU A 11 4.18 25.18 -9.63
CA GLU A 11 3.50 25.19 -10.93
C GLU A 11 3.30 23.78 -11.52
N GLN A 12 4.30 22.90 -11.37
CA GLN A 12 4.20 21.51 -11.84
C GLN A 12 3.22 20.71 -10.97
N ALA A 13 3.16 20.98 -9.67
CA ALA A 13 2.19 20.34 -8.78
C ALA A 13 0.75 20.80 -9.06
N LEU A 14 0.56 22.06 -9.46
CA LEU A 14 -0.76 22.62 -9.82
C LEU A 14 -1.33 21.97 -11.10
N VAL A 15 -0.49 21.65 -12.10
CA VAL A 15 -0.91 20.91 -13.30
C VAL A 15 -1.42 19.50 -12.96
N PHE A 16 -0.86 18.85 -11.92
CA PHE A 16 -1.37 17.56 -11.43
C PHE A 16 -2.69 17.65 -10.67
N LEU A 17 -3.07 18.85 -10.19
CA LEU A 17 -4.32 19.09 -9.48
C LEU A 17 -5.46 19.49 -10.42
N ASP A 18 -5.17 19.87 -11.66
CA ASP A 18 -6.19 20.16 -12.66
C ASP A 18 -6.72 18.88 -13.29
N GLU A 19 -7.91 18.46 -12.85
CA GLU A 19 -8.61 17.27 -13.36
C GLU A 19 -8.88 17.31 -14.87
N ARG A 20 -8.89 18.50 -15.49
CA ARG A 20 -9.09 18.65 -16.94
C ARG A 20 -7.87 18.23 -17.75
N LEU A 21 -6.68 18.29 -17.15
CA LEU A 21 -5.41 17.93 -17.78
C LEU A 21 -5.02 16.48 -17.48
N LEU A 22 -5.71 15.84 -16.53
CA LEU A 22 -5.60 14.42 -16.27
C LEU A 22 -6.39 13.65 -17.34
N GLY A 23 -5.67 13.06 -18.30
CA GLY A 23 -6.26 12.11 -19.24
C GLY A 23 -6.99 10.97 -18.51
N THR A 24 -7.89 10.26 -19.21
CA THR A 24 -8.67 9.19 -18.59
C THR A 24 -7.75 8.20 -17.86
N PRO A 25 -8.01 7.91 -16.57
CA PRO A 25 -7.15 7.04 -15.80
C PRO A 25 -7.12 5.66 -16.45
N SER A 26 -5.93 5.05 -16.55
CA SER A 26 -5.79 3.72 -17.14
C SER A 26 -6.69 2.70 -16.42
N ASN A 27 -7.17 1.69 -17.15
CA ASN A 27 -7.98 0.61 -16.58
C ASN A 27 -7.32 -0.10 -15.39
N ALA A 28 -5.99 -0.12 -15.30
CA ALA A 28 -5.27 -0.65 -14.15
C ALA A 28 -5.47 0.23 -12.90
N VAL A 29 -5.36 1.55 -13.06
CA VAL A 29 -5.56 2.54 -11.99
C VAL A 29 -7.03 2.56 -11.54
N GLU A 30 -7.98 2.58 -12.49
CA GLU A 30 -9.41 2.60 -12.17
C GLU A 30 -9.84 1.31 -11.44
N ARG A 31 -9.31 0.14 -11.85
CA ARG A 31 -9.54 -1.13 -11.14
C ARG A 31 -8.95 -1.12 -9.73
N GLY A 32 -7.75 -0.56 -9.55
CA GLY A 32 -7.12 -0.40 -8.23
C GLY A 32 -7.97 0.49 -7.31
N ASN A 33 -8.40 1.65 -7.82
CA ASN A 33 -9.26 2.59 -7.11
C ASN A 33 -10.62 1.98 -6.75
N ARG A 34 -11.23 1.21 -7.66
CA ARG A 34 -12.48 0.50 -7.40
C ARG A 34 -12.33 -0.55 -6.30
N ARG A 35 -11.25 -1.34 -6.31
CA ARG A 35 -10.95 -2.32 -5.24
C ARG A 35 -10.75 -1.63 -3.90
N TYR A 36 -9.99 -0.54 -3.88
CA TYR A 36 -9.77 0.25 -2.68
C TYR A 36 -11.08 0.80 -2.10
N ARG A 37 -11.92 1.43 -2.93
CA ARG A 37 -13.25 1.92 -2.51
C ARG A 37 -14.15 0.79 -2.01
N LYS A 38 -14.14 -0.39 -2.66
CA LYS A 38 -14.93 -1.57 -2.22
C LYS A 38 -14.48 -2.07 -0.85
N MET A 39 -13.17 -2.18 -0.64
CA MET A 39 -12.58 -2.53 0.66
C MET A 39 -12.93 -1.50 1.74
N GLN A 40 -12.84 -0.22 1.40
CA GLN A 40 -13.14 0.87 2.32
C GLN A 40 -14.65 1.02 2.63
N LYS A 41 -15.56 0.63 1.73
CA LYS A 41 -17.00 0.79 1.92
C LYS A 41 -17.56 0.03 3.14
N THR A 42 -17.00 -1.12 3.49
CA THR A 42 -17.39 -1.88 4.70
C THR A 42 -16.74 -1.30 5.96
N VAL A 43 -15.53 -0.75 5.81
CA VAL A 43 -14.75 -0.11 6.87
C VAL A 43 -15.39 1.22 7.30
N TYR A 44 -15.72 2.11 6.37
CA TYR A 44 -16.26 3.45 6.67
C TYR A 44 -17.78 3.56 6.53
N ARG A 45 -18.50 2.43 6.49
CA ARG A 45 -19.97 2.43 6.38
C ARG A 45 -20.63 3.15 7.56
N VAL A 46 -20.02 3.07 8.75
CA VAL A 46 -20.47 3.72 9.97
C VAL A 46 -19.57 4.92 10.22
N ARG A 47 -20.11 6.13 10.01
CA ARG A 47 -19.39 7.41 10.16
C ARG A 47 -19.60 8.06 11.54
N THR A 48 -19.67 7.25 12.60
CA THR A 48 -19.68 7.83 13.95
C THR A 48 -18.27 8.25 14.34
N LYS A 49 -18.12 9.43 14.96
CA LYS A 49 -16.81 9.99 15.35
C LYS A 49 -15.94 8.97 16.09
N ARG A 50 -16.52 8.28 17.07
CA ARG A 50 -15.87 7.24 17.87
C ARG A 50 -15.37 6.05 17.03
N ALA A 51 -16.10 5.64 15.99
CA ALA A 51 -15.66 4.54 15.12
C ALA A 51 -14.48 4.95 14.23
N ILE A 52 -14.44 6.22 13.80
CA ILE A 52 -13.34 6.77 13.02
C ILE A 52 -12.07 6.87 13.89
N GLU A 53 -12.20 7.40 15.10
CA GLU A 53 -11.10 7.48 16.08
C GLU A 53 -10.52 6.10 16.39
N GLY A 54 -11.38 5.10 16.64
CA GLY A 54 -10.93 3.72 16.89
C GLY A 54 -10.20 3.11 15.69
N ARG A 55 -10.64 3.37 14.46
CA ARG A 55 -9.94 2.88 13.26
C ARG A 55 -8.61 3.59 13.03
N LEU A 56 -8.57 4.91 13.21
CA LEU A 56 -7.33 5.68 13.10
C LEU A 56 -6.29 5.20 14.12
N ALA A 57 -6.70 4.94 15.36
CA ALA A 57 -5.82 4.39 16.38
C ALA A 57 -5.25 3.01 15.97
N LEU A 58 -6.09 2.11 15.44
CA LEU A 58 -5.65 0.80 14.96
C LEU A 58 -4.68 0.91 13.79
N ASP A 59 -4.93 1.83 12.85
CA ASP A 59 -4.07 2.02 11.68
C ASP A 59 -2.72 2.64 12.09
N LEU A 60 -2.70 3.60 13.02
CA LEU A 60 -1.45 4.14 13.58
C LEU A 60 -0.61 3.07 14.31
N ILE A 61 -1.26 2.18 15.07
CA ILE A 61 -0.57 1.05 15.72
C ILE A 61 0.02 0.11 14.66
N ARG A 62 -0.71 -0.16 13.58
CA ARG A 62 -0.21 -0.98 12.47
C ARG A 62 0.95 -0.31 11.75
N GLU A 63 0.89 0.99 11.50
CA GLU A 63 1.98 1.71 10.84
C GLU A 63 3.24 1.71 11.70
N ARG A 64 3.11 1.96 13.02
CA ARG A 64 4.24 1.86 13.96
C ARG A 64 4.94 0.50 13.91
N GLN A 65 4.19 -0.58 13.73
CA GLN A 65 4.73 -1.94 13.69
C GLN A 65 5.16 -2.38 12.27
N ALA A 66 4.98 -1.55 11.26
CA ALA A 66 5.22 -1.93 9.86
C ALA A 66 6.70 -2.26 9.60
N GLU A 67 7.63 -1.46 10.13
CA GLU A 67 9.08 -1.68 9.96
C GLU A 67 9.53 -2.99 10.61
N GLY A 68 9.07 -3.27 11.83
CA GLY A 68 9.34 -4.55 12.51
C GLY A 68 8.74 -5.75 11.77
N ARG A 69 7.55 -5.60 11.19
CA ARG A 69 6.95 -6.64 10.33
C ARG A 69 7.73 -6.88 9.05
N ASP A 70 8.26 -5.84 8.42
CA ASP A 70 9.08 -6.01 7.22
C ASP A 70 10.37 -6.78 7.52
N GLY A 71 11.04 -6.44 8.62
CA GLY A 71 12.23 -7.17 9.09
C GLY A 71 11.95 -8.64 9.39
N THR A 72 10.91 -8.92 10.18
CA THR A 72 10.52 -10.31 10.50
C THR A 72 10.10 -11.10 9.26
N THR A 73 9.37 -10.48 8.34
CA THR A 73 8.94 -11.10 7.08
C THR A 73 10.16 -11.48 6.23
N LYS A 74 11.12 -10.57 6.05
CA LYS A 74 12.39 -10.86 5.35
C LYS A 74 13.16 -12.01 5.99
N THR A 75 13.27 -12.02 7.32
CA THR A 75 13.95 -13.10 8.06
C THR A 75 13.25 -14.45 7.87
N LEU A 76 11.92 -14.49 7.94
CA LEU A 76 11.13 -15.69 7.68
C LEU A 76 11.24 -16.18 6.24
N HIS A 77 11.32 -15.27 5.26
CA HIS A 77 11.57 -15.63 3.87
C HIS A 77 12.96 -16.26 3.69
N LYS A 78 14.00 -15.67 4.29
CA LYS A 78 15.36 -16.22 4.25
C LYS A 78 15.44 -17.61 4.90
N SER A 79 14.82 -17.80 6.07
CA SER A 79 14.83 -19.09 6.76
C SER A 79 14.05 -20.17 5.99
N ARG A 80 12.94 -19.80 5.36
CA ARG A 80 12.19 -20.70 4.46
C ARG A 80 12.99 -21.06 3.21
N ALA A 81 13.64 -20.09 2.58
CA ALA A 81 14.51 -20.33 1.42
C ALA A 81 15.66 -21.29 1.78
N ALA A 82 16.36 -21.03 2.89
CA ALA A 82 17.43 -21.91 3.39
C ALA A 82 16.91 -23.33 3.64
N ARG A 83 15.76 -23.49 4.30
CA ARG A 83 15.13 -24.80 4.54
C ARG A 83 14.76 -25.52 3.24
N LEU A 84 14.25 -24.80 2.24
CA LEU A 84 13.92 -25.37 0.94
C LEU A 84 15.17 -25.78 0.17
N MET A 85 16.25 -24.99 0.21
CA MET A 85 17.53 -25.36 -0.43
C MET A 85 18.17 -26.60 0.23
N THR A 86 18.07 -26.76 1.55
CA THR A 86 18.55 -27.97 2.24
C THR A 86 17.72 -29.22 1.94
N ARG A 87 16.43 -29.06 1.58
CA ARG A 87 15.50 -30.17 1.36
C ARG A 87 15.35 -30.54 -0.11
N PHE A 88 15.58 -29.59 -1.02
CA PHE A 88 15.49 -29.75 -2.47
C PHE A 88 16.59 -28.93 -3.15
N PRO A 89 17.81 -29.49 -3.34
CA PRO A 89 18.97 -28.73 -3.83
C PRO A 89 18.86 -28.24 -5.28
N CYS A 90 17.85 -28.67 -6.05
CA CYS A 90 17.66 -28.31 -7.46
C CYS A 90 16.66 -27.18 -7.74
N TYR A 91 15.99 -26.60 -6.74
CA TYR A 91 15.06 -25.48 -7.00
C TYR A 91 15.72 -24.13 -6.69
N SER A 92 16.40 -23.58 -7.69
CA SER A 92 16.69 -22.14 -7.78
C SER A 92 15.36 -21.40 -7.96
N VAL A 93 14.86 -20.74 -6.91
CA VAL A 93 13.66 -19.89 -7.00
C VAL A 93 14.09 -18.43 -6.85
N CYS A 94 14.01 -17.69 -7.95
CA CYS A 94 14.07 -16.23 -7.99
C CYS A 94 12.98 -15.64 -7.09
N PHE A 95 13.37 -14.77 -6.17
CA PHE A 95 12.50 -13.84 -5.44
C PHE A 95 13.24 -12.51 -5.26
#